data_AF-Q8XMJ1-F1
#
_entry.id   AF-Q8XMJ1-F1
#
_cell.length_a   1.000
_cell.length_b   1.000
_cell.length_c   1.000
_cell.angle_alpha   90.00
_cell.angle_beta   90.00
_cell.angle_gamma   90.00
#
_symmetry.space_group_name_H-M   'P 1'
#
loop_
_entity.id
_entity.type
_entity.pdbx_description
1 polymer ?
#
loop_
_entity_poly.entity_id
_entity_poly.type
_entity_poly.pdbx_seq_one_letter_code
_entity_poly.pdbx_strand_id
1 'polypeptide(L)'
;MDNIEKDMERRAPGRNSLSTQRKEGDKPEILSGIFNGITTGAPISMIIRNTDKRSRDYSKIKDVMRPGHADFPGYVRYNGFNDYRGGGHFSGRITAPLVFAGALAKEILKEKGITIGSHIKQVGKVKDSSFDALNLKKEGLEELLTKELPVIDTNKIEEIKEEITSYRMEGDSIGGIVECAIVGLEAGIGNPFFDSLESTIAHLAFSVPAVKGIEFGAGFDFVNMKGSEANDEYFIEDEKVKTYSNNNGGITGGISNGMPVIFRVVIKPTPSISKEQRTINIKNMTEEVLSVNGRHDPCIVQRALVVIEAIAAISILELIK
;
A
#
# COMPACT_ATOMS: atom_id res chain seq x y z
N MET A 1 -6.27 20.89 -0.14
CA MET A 1 -5.00 20.67 0.60
C MET A 1 -5.22 19.82 1.84
N ASP A 2 -6.22 20.13 2.67
CA ASP A 2 -6.51 19.39 3.91
C ASP A 2 -6.65 17.87 3.73
N ASN A 3 -7.35 17.41 2.68
CA ASN A 3 -7.49 15.98 2.40
C ASN A 3 -6.16 15.31 2.01
N ILE A 4 -5.30 16.03 1.28
CA ILE A 4 -3.95 15.58 0.96
C ILE A 4 -3.13 15.46 2.24
N GLU A 5 -3.18 16.45 3.13
CA GLU A 5 -2.46 16.41 4.40
C GLU A 5 -2.92 15.23 5.27
N LYS A 6 -4.23 14.93 5.32
CA LYS A 6 -4.75 13.75 6.05
C LYS A 6 -4.15 12.44 5.55
N ASP A 7 -4.04 12.24 4.25
CA ASP A 7 -3.42 11.03 3.69
C ASP A 7 -1.92 10.96 3.96
N MET A 8 -1.24 12.10 3.82
CA MET A 8 0.18 12.21 4.16
C MET A 8 0.43 11.89 5.64
N GLU A 9 -0.44 12.37 6.53
CA GLU A 9 -0.43 12.01 7.94
C GLU A 9 -0.69 10.51 8.14
N ARG A 10 -1.65 9.90 7.43
CA ARG A 10 -1.94 8.45 7.55
C ARG A 10 -0.72 7.59 7.17
N ARG A 11 0.12 8.07 6.27
CA ARG A 11 1.37 7.40 5.87
C ARG A 11 2.51 7.61 6.87
N ALA A 12 2.51 8.75 7.55
CA ALA A 12 3.61 9.20 8.40
C ALA A 12 3.91 8.20 9.53
N PRO A 13 5.20 7.97 9.85
CA PRO A 13 5.58 7.12 10.98
C PRO A 13 5.24 7.77 12.33
N GLY A 14 5.18 6.95 13.40
CA GLY A 14 5.14 7.45 14.78
C GLY A 14 3.81 8.02 15.25
N ARG A 15 2.70 7.67 14.59
CA ARG A 15 1.35 8.04 15.03
C ARG A 15 0.92 7.31 16.29
N ASN A 16 1.33 6.06 16.43
CA ASN A 16 0.86 5.20 17.51
C ASN A 16 1.95 4.28 18.04
N SER A 17 1.63 3.64 19.16
CA SER A 17 2.52 2.69 19.83
C SER A 17 2.86 1.50 18.94
N LEU A 18 2.11 1.20 17.88
CA LEU A 18 2.36 0.07 16.96
C LEU A 18 3.42 0.37 15.89
N SER A 19 3.69 1.65 15.64
CA SER A 19 4.70 2.13 14.69
C SER A 19 6.04 2.52 15.33
N THR A 20 7.05 2.77 14.50
CA THR A 20 8.35 3.33 14.87
C THR A 20 8.16 4.66 15.58
N GLN A 21 8.96 4.94 16.60
CA GLN A 21 8.85 6.20 17.35
C GLN A 21 9.44 7.42 16.62
N ARG A 22 9.83 7.27 15.34
CA ARG A 22 10.28 8.41 14.51
C ARG A 22 9.10 9.31 14.20
N LYS A 23 9.27 10.61 14.43
CA LYS A 23 8.28 11.64 14.06
C LYS A 23 8.84 12.42 12.88
N GLU A 24 8.54 11.97 11.67
CA GLU A 24 8.78 12.75 10.45
C GLU A 24 7.44 13.36 10.01
N GLY A 25 7.39 14.68 9.91
CA GLY A 25 6.24 15.35 9.33
C GLY A 25 6.27 15.16 7.82
N ASP A 26 5.32 14.42 7.28
CA ASP A 26 5.14 14.23 5.85
C ASP A 26 4.45 15.45 5.22
N LYS A 27 5.05 16.63 5.40
CA LYS A 27 4.48 17.90 4.95
C LYS A 27 4.99 18.27 3.55
N PRO A 28 4.14 18.23 2.51
CA PRO A 28 4.52 18.65 1.17
C PRO A 28 4.58 20.17 1.09
N GLU A 29 5.65 20.70 0.49
CA GLU A 29 5.81 22.10 0.08
C GLU A 29 5.57 22.16 -1.43
N ILE A 30 4.47 22.79 -1.86
CA ILE A 30 4.11 22.91 -3.28
C ILE A 30 4.98 23.99 -3.93
N LEU A 31 5.59 23.65 -5.06
CA LEU A 31 6.48 24.53 -5.83
C LEU A 31 5.84 25.05 -7.12
N SER A 32 4.91 24.30 -7.73
CA SER A 32 4.26 24.67 -8.99
C SER A 32 2.91 23.99 -9.18
N GLY A 33 2.15 24.41 -10.20
CA GLY A 33 0.94 23.72 -10.69
C GLY A 33 -0.33 23.94 -9.87
N ILE A 34 -0.24 24.66 -8.74
CA ILE A 34 -1.39 25.04 -7.91
C ILE A 34 -1.34 26.54 -7.67
N PHE A 35 -2.44 27.24 -7.97
CA PHE A 35 -2.61 28.67 -7.74
C PHE A 35 -3.93 28.94 -7.05
N ASN A 36 -3.92 29.69 -5.94
CA ASN A 36 -5.10 29.96 -5.11
C ASN A 36 -5.89 28.71 -4.71
N GLY A 37 -5.18 27.60 -4.45
CA GLY A 37 -5.79 26.32 -4.05
C GLY A 37 -6.40 25.51 -5.19
N ILE A 38 -6.25 25.94 -6.45
CA ILE A 38 -6.80 25.28 -7.64
C ILE A 38 -5.65 24.78 -8.52
N THR A 39 -5.79 23.59 -9.10
CA THR A 39 -4.82 23.05 -10.07
C THR A 39 -4.87 23.86 -11.37
N THR A 40 -3.72 24.19 -11.93
CA THR A 40 -3.65 25.07 -13.11
C THR A 40 -3.64 24.31 -14.44
N GLY A 41 -3.63 22.97 -14.39
CA GLY A 41 -3.36 22.10 -15.55
C GLY A 41 -1.89 22.00 -15.94
N ALA A 42 -1.01 22.82 -15.37
CA ALA A 42 0.44 22.72 -15.52
C ALA A 42 1.03 21.67 -14.55
N PRO A 43 2.28 21.20 -14.78
CA PRO A 43 2.92 20.23 -13.88
C PRO A 43 2.97 20.69 -12.42
N ILE A 44 2.49 19.81 -11.53
CA ILE A 44 2.53 20.01 -10.08
C ILE A 44 3.84 19.44 -9.54
N SER A 45 4.67 20.31 -8.96
CA SER A 45 5.92 19.92 -8.30
C SER A 45 5.80 20.19 -6.82
N MET A 46 6.31 19.28 -5.99
CA MET A 46 6.40 19.48 -4.55
C MET A 46 7.69 18.87 -3.99
N ILE A 47 8.06 19.31 -2.79
CA ILE A 47 9.15 18.70 -2.02
C ILE A 47 8.67 18.30 -0.63
N ILE A 48 9.20 17.18 -0.14
CA ILE A 48 8.99 16.73 1.25
C ILE A 48 10.37 16.67 1.90
N ARG A 49 10.57 17.49 2.94
CA ARG A 49 11.85 17.58 3.64
C ARG A 49 11.96 16.47 4.69
N ASN A 50 13.13 15.85 4.80
CA ASN A 50 13.42 14.89 5.86
C ASN A 50 14.10 15.61 7.03
N THR A 51 13.43 15.70 8.18
CA THR A 51 13.88 16.47 9.34
C THR A 51 14.59 15.63 10.41
N ASP A 52 14.46 14.29 10.40
CA ASP A 52 15.04 13.38 11.41
C ASP A 52 16.14 12.45 10.82
N LYS A 53 17.09 13.03 10.08
CA LYS A 53 18.22 12.27 9.50
C LYS A 53 19.34 12.08 10.53
N ARG A 54 19.50 10.87 11.06
CA ARG A 54 20.71 10.45 11.81
C ARG A 54 21.69 9.71 10.90
N SER A 55 22.56 10.45 10.24
CA SER A 55 23.48 9.90 9.22
C SER A 55 24.55 8.96 9.80
N ARG A 56 24.92 9.14 11.08
CA ARG A 56 26.02 8.40 11.74
C ARG A 56 25.72 6.92 11.99
N ASP A 57 24.44 6.55 12.09
CA ASP A 57 24.05 5.16 12.38
C ASP A 57 24.25 4.24 11.15
N TYR A 58 24.26 4.81 9.94
CA TYR A 58 24.30 4.05 8.68
C TYR A 58 25.71 3.71 8.19
N SER A 59 26.77 4.35 8.70
CA SER A 59 28.14 4.07 8.25
C SER A 59 28.61 2.67 8.66
N LYS A 60 28.08 2.12 9.77
CA LYS A 60 28.42 0.79 10.27
C LYS A 60 27.93 -0.35 9.38
N ILE A 61 26.89 -0.10 8.59
CA ILE A 61 26.24 -1.09 7.72
C ILE A 61 26.46 -0.80 6.24
N LYS A 62 27.39 0.10 5.89
CA LYS A 62 27.66 0.47 4.49
C LYS A 62 28.04 -0.76 3.65
N ASP A 63 28.93 -1.58 4.19
CA ASP A 63 29.51 -2.73 3.47
C ASP A 63 28.81 -4.05 3.85
N VAL A 64 27.82 -4.04 4.75
CA VAL A 64 27.09 -5.22 5.25
C VAL A 64 25.71 -5.31 4.58
N MET A 65 25.44 -6.41 3.89
CA MET A 65 24.25 -6.54 3.04
C MET A 65 23.02 -6.99 3.86
N ARG A 66 22.12 -6.08 4.25
CA ARG A 66 21.00 -6.44 5.13
C ARG A 66 20.07 -7.46 4.44
N PRO A 67 19.82 -8.64 5.04
CA PRO A 67 18.90 -9.62 4.47
C PRO A 67 17.51 -9.02 4.22
N GLY A 68 16.93 -9.35 3.07
CA GLY A 68 15.61 -8.85 2.66
C GLY A 68 15.53 -7.37 2.28
N HIS A 69 16.63 -6.60 2.36
CA HIS A 69 16.75 -5.25 1.78
C HIS A 69 17.33 -5.31 0.36
N ALA A 70 17.31 -4.16 -0.32
CA ALA A 70 17.87 -3.99 -1.65
C ALA A 70 19.39 -3.74 -1.65
N ASP A 71 20.09 -3.89 -0.52
CA ASP A 71 21.49 -3.48 -0.37
C ASP A 71 22.40 -4.18 -1.38
N PHE A 72 22.35 -5.51 -1.44
CA PHE A 72 23.17 -6.30 -2.38
C PHE A 72 22.78 -6.07 -3.86
N PRO A 73 21.51 -6.25 -4.29
CA PRO A 73 21.16 -6.00 -5.68
C PRO A 73 21.38 -4.54 -6.07
N GLY A 74 21.20 -3.59 -5.15
CA GLY A 74 21.52 -2.18 -5.34
C GLY A 74 23.01 -1.95 -5.53
N TYR A 75 23.85 -2.55 -4.69
CA TYR A 75 25.30 -2.51 -4.84
C TYR A 75 25.74 -3.03 -6.22
N VAL A 76 25.22 -4.19 -6.64
CA VAL A 76 25.54 -4.77 -7.95
C VAL A 76 25.02 -3.89 -9.10
N ARG A 77 23.76 -3.45 -9.04
CA ARG A 77 23.11 -2.67 -10.10
C ARG A 77 23.76 -1.31 -10.35
N TYR A 78 24.30 -0.70 -9.29
CA TYR A 78 24.88 0.64 -9.31
C TYR A 78 26.39 0.63 -9.08
N ASN A 79 27.06 -0.54 -9.20
CA ASN A 79 28.50 -0.70 -9.00
C ASN A 79 29.01 -0.05 -7.69
N GLY A 80 28.24 -0.18 -6.61
CA GLY A 80 28.55 0.38 -5.29
C GLY A 80 28.27 1.87 -5.10
N PHE A 81 27.72 2.57 -6.11
CA PHE A 81 27.39 4.00 -6.04
C PHE A 81 25.97 4.30 -5.54
N ASN A 82 25.21 3.30 -5.14
CA ASN A 82 23.89 3.51 -4.54
C ASN A 82 24.00 4.21 -3.17
N ASP A 83 23.04 5.09 -2.86
CA ASP A 83 22.97 5.70 -1.53
C ASP A 83 22.47 4.68 -0.49
N TYR A 84 23.41 4.15 0.30
CA TYR A 84 23.13 3.18 1.36
C TYR A 84 22.45 3.81 2.60
N ARG A 85 22.46 5.14 2.74
CA ARG A 85 21.96 5.82 3.95
C ARG A 85 20.45 5.72 4.01
N GLY A 86 19.92 5.06 5.04
CA GLY A 86 18.46 4.89 5.20
C GLY A 86 17.78 4.10 4.07
N GLY A 87 18.56 3.36 3.27
CA GLY A 87 18.09 2.66 2.07
C GLY A 87 17.98 3.53 0.81
N GLY A 88 18.26 4.84 0.88
CA GLY A 88 18.25 5.73 -0.29
C GLY A 88 16.94 5.63 -1.09
N HIS A 89 17.06 5.39 -2.40
CA HIS A 89 15.92 5.20 -3.30
C HIS A 89 15.05 4.00 -2.96
N PHE A 90 15.61 2.97 -2.33
CA PHE A 90 14.89 1.74 -1.95
C PHE A 90 14.15 1.86 -0.60
N SER A 91 14.25 3.02 0.04
CA SER A 91 13.55 3.29 1.29
C SER A 91 12.04 3.36 1.07
N GLY A 92 11.27 2.89 2.06
CA GLY A 92 9.83 3.16 2.13
C GLY A 92 9.47 4.66 2.17
N ARG A 93 10.46 5.56 2.27
CA ARG A 93 10.26 7.01 2.08
C ARG A 93 9.75 7.34 0.68
N ILE A 94 10.06 6.54 -0.34
CA ILE A 94 9.62 6.77 -1.72
C ILE A 94 8.09 6.71 -1.87
N THR A 95 7.37 6.14 -0.90
CA THR A 95 5.90 6.14 -0.91
C THR A 95 5.28 7.47 -0.53
N ALA A 96 6.03 8.40 0.09
CA ALA A 96 5.51 9.72 0.45
C ALA A 96 5.06 10.54 -0.79
N PRO A 97 5.89 10.70 -1.84
CA PRO A 97 5.42 11.36 -3.06
C PRO A 97 4.30 10.60 -3.77
N LEU A 98 4.28 9.27 -3.67
CA LEU A 98 3.20 8.45 -4.23
C LEU A 98 1.86 8.72 -3.53
N VAL A 99 1.86 8.83 -2.20
CA VAL A 99 0.66 9.19 -1.42
C VAL A 99 0.20 10.61 -1.75
N PHE A 100 1.11 11.57 -1.92
CA PHE A 100 0.74 12.92 -2.35
C PHE A 100 0.02 12.91 -3.70
N ALA A 101 0.60 12.22 -4.71
CA ALA A 101 0.01 12.11 -6.04
C ALA A 101 -1.34 11.37 -6.00
N GLY A 102 -1.43 10.28 -5.24
CA GLY A 102 -2.67 9.53 -5.09
C GLY A 102 -3.75 10.29 -4.32
N ALA A 103 -3.40 11.10 -3.33
CA ALA A 103 -4.36 11.94 -2.63
C ALA A 103 -4.93 13.03 -3.55
N LEU A 104 -4.10 13.62 -4.42
CA LEU A 104 -4.59 14.51 -5.48
C LEU A 104 -5.52 13.76 -6.45
N ALA A 105 -5.15 12.55 -6.87
CA ALA A 105 -5.99 11.73 -7.74
C ALA A 105 -7.33 11.38 -7.07
N LYS A 106 -7.34 11.06 -5.77
CA LYS A 106 -8.57 10.81 -5.00
C LYS A 106 -9.51 12.01 -4.98
N GLU A 107 -8.99 13.24 -4.86
CA GLU A 107 -9.84 14.43 -4.93
C GLU A 107 -10.54 14.58 -6.29
N ILE A 108 -9.81 14.34 -7.39
CA ILE A 108 -10.37 14.37 -8.76
C ILE A 108 -11.42 13.26 -8.94
N LEU A 109 -11.11 12.04 -8.48
CA LEU A 109 -12.00 10.89 -8.58
C LEU A 109 -13.27 11.06 -7.74
N LYS A 110 -13.17 11.73 -6.59
CA LYS A 110 -14.32 12.03 -5.73
C LYS A 110 -15.35 12.91 -6.43
N GLU A 111 -14.92 13.88 -7.25
CA GLU A 111 -15.83 14.68 -8.09
C GLU A 111 -16.57 13.84 -9.13
N LYS A 112 -15.99 12.72 -9.56
CA LYS A 112 -16.61 11.72 -10.43
C LYS A 112 -17.44 10.68 -9.67
N GLY A 113 -17.63 10.84 -8.36
CA GLY A 113 -18.40 9.91 -7.52
C GLY A 113 -17.66 8.61 -7.18
N ILE A 114 -16.34 8.55 -7.41
CA ILE A 114 -15.51 7.36 -7.15
C ILE A 114 -14.84 7.51 -5.79
N THR A 115 -14.99 6.48 -4.95
CA THR A 115 -14.40 6.43 -3.61
C THR A 115 -13.50 5.21 -3.48
N ILE A 116 -12.33 5.41 -2.86
CA ILE A 116 -11.31 4.37 -2.64
C ILE A 116 -11.02 4.28 -1.15
N GLY A 117 -10.97 3.06 -0.63
CA GLY A 117 -10.64 2.79 0.76
C GLY A 117 -10.07 1.40 0.94
N SER A 118 -9.37 1.19 2.05
CA SER A 118 -8.74 -0.08 2.37
C SER A 118 -8.86 -0.42 3.86
N HIS A 119 -8.73 -1.70 4.18
CA HIS A 119 -8.60 -2.17 5.55
C HIS A 119 -7.54 -3.26 5.65
N ILE A 120 -7.15 -3.55 6.89
CA ILE A 120 -6.25 -4.65 7.20
C ILE A 120 -7.04 -5.94 7.13
N LYS A 121 -6.75 -6.79 6.14
CA LYS A 121 -7.38 -8.10 5.99
C LYS A 121 -6.73 -9.15 6.89
N GLN A 122 -5.42 -9.06 7.09
CA GLN A 122 -4.69 -10.00 7.93
C GLN A 122 -3.38 -9.38 8.44
N VAL A 123 -3.01 -9.70 9.69
CA VAL A 123 -1.66 -9.52 10.23
C VAL A 123 -1.25 -10.81 10.91
N GLY A 124 -0.12 -11.39 10.50
CA GLY A 124 0.33 -12.67 11.03
C GLY A 124 -0.78 -13.73 10.94
N LYS A 125 -1.17 -14.29 12.09
CA LYS A 125 -2.26 -15.28 12.17
C LYS A 125 -3.67 -14.67 12.30
N VAL A 126 -3.77 -13.39 12.63
CA VAL A 126 -5.05 -12.72 12.90
C VAL A 126 -5.68 -12.26 11.59
N LYS A 127 -6.85 -12.82 11.27
CA LYS A 127 -7.63 -12.53 10.05
C LYS A 127 -8.86 -11.71 10.39
N ASP A 128 -9.12 -10.70 9.55
CA ASP A 128 -10.33 -9.89 9.56
C ASP A 128 -11.32 -10.39 8.50
N SER A 129 -12.57 -9.94 8.60
CA SER A 129 -13.59 -10.14 7.57
C SER A 129 -13.19 -9.43 6.27
N SER A 130 -13.67 -9.92 5.13
CA SER A 130 -13.52 -9.20 3.85
C SER A 130 -14.66 -8.21 3.68
N PHE A 131 -14.52 -7.28 2.75
CA PHE A 131 -15.63 -6.47 2.27
C PHE A 131 -16.81 -7.35 1.83
N ASP A 132 -18.01 -6.92 2.21
CA ASP A 132 -19.24 -7.40 1.58
C ASP A 132 -19.32 -6.78 0.18
N ALA A 133 -18.81 -7.50 -0.80
CA ALA A 133 -18.61 -7.02 -2.16
C ALA A 133 -19.91 -6.60 -2.88
N LEU A 134 -21.09 -7.05 -2.40
CA LEU A 134 -22.39 -6.72 -2.99
C LEU A 134 -23.02 -5.49 -2.35
N ASN A 135 -22.79 -5.28 -1.06
CA ASN A 135 -23.38 -4.19 -0.29
C ASN A 135 -22.39 -3.06 0.03
N LEU A 136 -21.14 -3.15 -0.43
CA LEU A 136 -20.12 -2.13 -0.21
C LEU A 136 -20.51 -0.80 -0.86
N LYS A 137 -20.63 0.24 -0.04
CA LYS A 137 -20.97 1.60 -0.45
C LYS A 137 -19.86 2.58 -0.06
N LYS A 138 -19.90 3.78 -0.65
CA LYS A 138 -18.92 4.85 -0.39
C LYS A 138 -18.79 5.19 1.09
N GLU A 139 -19.90 5.17 1.85
CA GLU A 139 -19.92 5.53 3.27
C GLU A 139 -19.09 4.56 4.10
N GLY A 140 -19.13 3.26 3.76
CA GLY A 140 -18.32 2.24 4.43
C GLY A 140 -16.82 2.43 4.19
N LEU A 141 -16.43 2.86 2.99
CA LEU A 141 -15.04 3.21 2.71
C LEU A 141 -14.62 4.50 3.40
N GLU A 142 -15.45 5.55 3.37
CA GLU A 142 -15.19 6.82 4.04
C GLU A 142 -15.01 6.65 5.55
N GLU A 143 -15.79 5.78 6.19
CA GLU A 143 -15.65 5.46 7.61
C GLU A 143 -14.27 4.87 7.92
N LEU A 144 -13.80 3.90 7.11
CA LEU A 144 -12.48 3.27 7.28
C LEU A 144 -11.34 4.28 7.18
N LEU A 145 -11.44 5.29 6.31
CA LEU A 145 -10.43 6.33 6.14
C LEU A 145 -10.22 7.18 7.41
N THR A 146 -11.19 7.21 8.32
CA THR A 146 -11.12 7.96 9.59
C THR A 146 -10.50 7.17 10.73
N LYS A 147 -10.37 5.83 10.60
CA LYS A 147 -9.90 4.95 11.66
C LYS A 147 -8.38 4.94 11.74
N GLU A 148 -7.85 4.88 12.96
CA GLU A 148 -6.41 4.74 13.20
C GLU A 148 -5.89 3.37 12.76
N LEU A 149 -6.68 2.32 13.01
CA LEU A 149 -6.43 0.96 12.58
C LEU A 149 -7.66 0.47 11.78
N PRO A 150 -7.69 0.68 10.46
CA PRO A 150 -8.82 0.30 9.62
C PRO A 150 -8.99 -1.22 9.57
N VAL A 151 -10.10 -1.70 10.14
CA VAL A 151 -10.58 -3.09 10.10
C VAL A 151 -12.10 -3.08 9.92
N ILE A 152 -12.64 -4.18 9.40
CA ILE A 152 -14.08 -4.42 9.26
C ILE A 152 -14.65 -4.85 10.61
N ASP A 153 -14.08 -5.90 11.22
CA ASP A 153 -14.48 -6.36 12.55
C ASP A 153 -13.65 -5.66 13.64
N THR A 154 -14.27 -4.73 14.37
CA THR A 154 -13.60 -3.99 15.44
C THR A 154 -13.12 -4.88 16.59
N ASN A 155 -13.67 -6.09 16.75
CA ASN A 155 -13.18 -7.05 17.74
C ASN A 155 -11.76 -7.53 17.45
N LYS A 156 -11.30 -7.42 16.19
CA LYS A 156 -9.94 -7.80 15.77
C LYS A 156 -8.87 -6.78 16.13
N ILE A 157 -9.24 -5.57 16.56
CA ILE A 157 -8.27 -4.51 16.84
C ILE A 157 -7.27 -4.93 17.92
N GLU A 158 -7.73 -5.46 19.06
CA GLU A 158 -6.84 -5.85 20.16
C GLU A 158 -6.02 -7.09 19.79
N GLU A 159 -6.62 -8.08 19.12
CA GLU A 159 -5.87 -9.25 18.61
C GLU A 159 -4.73 -8.84 17.65
N ILE A 160 -4.98 -7.89 16.74
CA ILE A 160 -3.94 -7.37 15.82
C ILE A 160 -2.86 -6.61 16.60
N LYS A 161 -3.24 -5.79 17.58
CA LYS A 161 -2.28 -5.06 18.43
C LYS A 161 -1.37 -6.01 19.21
N GLU A 162 -1.96 -7.06 19.80
CA GLU A 162 -1.24 -8.10 20.53
C GLU A 162 -0.31 -8.88 19.60
N GLU A 163 -0.78 -9.27 18.42
CA GLU A 163 0.04 -9.94 17.41
C GLU A 163 1.27 -9.08 17.07
N ILE A 164 1.08 -7.80 16.69
CA ILE A 164 2.19 -6.89 16.37
C ILE A 164 3.14 -6.69 17.56
N THR A 165 2.59 -6.59 18.77
CA THR A 165 3.37 -6.36 19.99
C THR A 165 4.22 -7.58 20.35
N SER A 166 3.71 -8.80 20.16
CA SER A 166 4.46 -10.02 20.44
C SER A 166 5.72 -10.12 19.57
N TYR A 167 5.62 -9.91 18.26
CA TYR A 167 6.79 -9.88 17.37
C TYR A 167 7.78 -8.77 17.74
N ARG A 168 7.29 -7.60 18.18
CA ARG A 168 8.19 -6.55 18.70
C ARG A 168 8.97 -7.02 19.92
N MET A 169 8.31 -7.66 20.89
CA MET A 169 8.95 -8.16 22.11
C MET A 169 9.99 -9.24 21.82
N GLU A 170 9.76 -10.05 20.77
CA GLU A 170 10.72 -11.02 20.28
C GLU A 170 11.89 -10.42 19.47
N GLY A 171 11.87 -9.11 19.20
CA GLY A 171 12.85 -8.44 18.35
C GLY A 171 12.73 -8.85 16.88
N ASP A 172 11.52 -9.23 16.44
CA ASP A 172 11.19 -9.69 15.10
C ASP A 172 10.14 -8.77 14.43
N SER A 173 9.61 -9.18 13.28
CA SER A 173 8.55 -8.48 12.55
C SER A 173 7.58 -9.44 11.89
N ILE A 174 6.43 -8.91 11.50
CA ILE A 174 5.37 -9.66 10.82
C ILE A 174 4.83 -8.89 9.62
N GLY A 175 4.34 -9.64 8.63
CA GLY A 175 3.69 -9.12 7.44
C GLY A 175 2.16 -9.18 7.55
N GLY A 176 1.50 -8.96 6.43
CA GLY A 176 0.04 -9.04 6.37
C GLY A 176 -0.54 -8.77 4.99
N ILE A 177 -1.86 -8.63 4.94
CA ILE A 177 -2.63 -8.40 3.72
C ILE A 177 -3.45 -7.13 3.90
N VAL A 178 -3.38 -6.26 2.89
CA VAL A 178 -4.30 -5.12 2.73
C VAL A 178 -5.36 -5.51 1.72
N GLU A 179 -6.63 -5.35 2.05
CA GLU A 179 -7.73 -5.44 1.08
C GLU A 179 -8.20 -4.02 0.76
N CYS A 180 -8.24 -3.70 -0.53
CA CYS A 180 -8.59 -2.38 -1.04
C CYS A 180 -9.79 -2.51 -1.96
N ALA A 181 -10.68 -1.52 -1.91
CA ALA A 181 -11.85 -1.46 -2.74
C ALA A 181 -12.05 -0.08 -3.38
N ILE A 182 -12.69 -0.10 -4.54
CA ILE A 182 -13.05 1.08 -5.33
C ILE A 182 -14.54 0.97 -5.66
N VAL A 183 -15.32 1.95 -5.25
CA VAL A 183 -16.77 2.02 -5.50
C VAL A 183 -17.11 3.26 -6.32
N GLY A 184 -18.23 3.19 -7.06
CA GLY A 184 -18.67 4.28 -7.95
C GLY A 184 -18.01 4.28 -9.32
N LEU A 185 -17.20 3.25 -9.64
CA LEU A 185 -16.61 3.07 -10.96
C LEU A 185 -17.66 2.50 -11.91
N GLU A 186 -17.98 3.23 -12.98
CA GLU A 186 -18.92 2.75 -14.01
C GLU A 186 -18.34 1.56 -14.80
N ALA A 187 -19.20 0.77 -15.41
CA ALA A 187 -18.78 -0.31 -16.31
C ALA A 187 -18.13 0.26 -17.58
N GLY A 188 -17.09 -0.39 -18.10
CA GLY A 188 -16.43 0.02 -19.35
C GLY A 188 -15.11 0.76 -19.19
N ILE A 189 -14.60 0.94 -17.95
CA ILE A 189 -13.33 1.63 -17.68
C ILE A 189 -12.17 0.62 -17.66
N GLY A 190 -11.14 0.88 -18.46
CA GLY A 190 -9.96 0.03 -18.61
C GLY A 190 -9.46 0.00 -20.05
N ASN A 191 -8.23 -0.48 -20.27
CA ASN A 191 -7.63 -0.56 -21.59
C ASN A 191 -7.13 -2.00 -21.90
N PRO A 192 -7.98 -2.89 -22.44
CA PRO A 192 -7.68 -4.30 -22.57
C PRO A 192 -6.35 -4.70 -23.22
N PHE A 193 -5.96 -5.89 -22.79
CA PHE A 193 -4.74 -6.68 -22.98
C PHE A 193 -3.50 -6.19 -22.23
N PHE A 194 -2.88 -5.06 -22.61
CA PHE A 194 -1.60 -4.65 -22.02
C PHE A 194 -1.73 -3.69 -20.84
N ASP A 195 -2.75 -2.84 -20.85
CA ASP A 195 -3.01 -1.81 -19.82
C ASP A 195 -4.40 -2.01 -19.20
N SER A 196 -4.78 -3.27 -19.00
CA SER A 196 -6.00 -3.66 -18.31
C SER A 196 -6.05 -3.04 -16.90
N LEU A 197 -7.24 -2.96 -16.33
CA LEU A 197 -7.41 -2.46 -14.96
C LEU A 197 -6.54 -3.23 -13.96
N GLU A 198 -6.53 -4.57 -14.03
CA GLU A 198 -5.68 -5.42 -13.18
C GLU A 198 -4.20 -5.15 -13.43
N SER A 199 -3.78 -5.06 -14.69
CA SER A 199 -2.37 -4.90 -15.04
C SER A 199 -1.81 -3.57 -14.55
N THR A 200 -2.58 -2.48 -14.66
CA THR A 200 -2.20 -1.14 -14.21
C THR A 200 -2.10 -1.08 -12.68
N ILE A 201 -3.13 -1.60 -11.99
CA ILE A 201 -3.13 -1.67 -10.52
C ILE A 201 -1.98 -2.56 -10.02
N ALA A 202 -1.76 -3.73 -10.63
CA ALA A 202 -0.70 -4.64 -10.25
C ALA A 202 0.70 -4.02 -10.47
N HIS A 203 0.91 -3.34 -11.59
CA HIS A 203 2.17 -2.64 -11.89
C HIS A 203 2.52 -1.61 -10.81
N LEU A 204 1.55 -0.74 -10.45
CA LEU A 204 1.77 0.24 -9.41
C LEU A 204 1.84 -0.39 -8.01
N ALA A 205 1.11 -1.47 -7.74
CA ALA A 205 1.23 -2.21 -6.48
C ALA A 205 2.65 -2.77 -6.28
N PHE A 206 3.27 -3.34 -7.31
CA PHE A 206 4.66 -3.81 -7.24
C PHE A 206 5.70 -2.68 -7.16
N SER A 207 5.30 -1.44 -7.41
CA SER A 207 6.13 -0.26 -7.15
C SER A 207 6.16 0.12 -5.66
N VAL A 208 5.25 -0.43 -4.84
CA VAL A 208 5.24 -0.22 -3.39
C VAL A 208 6.25 -1.16 -2.72
N PRO A 209 7.23 -0.64 -1.95
CA PRO A 209 8.19 -1.49 -1.26
C PRO A 209 7.50 -2.52 -0.34
N ALA A 210 8.11 -3.70 -0.24
CA ALA A 210 7.62 -4.85 0.54
C ALA A 210 6.39 -5.59 -0.03
N VAL A 211 5.76 -5.11 -1.11
CA VAL A 211 4.75 -5.90 -1.82
C VAL A 211 5.37 -7.16 -2.43
N LYS A 212 4.69 -8.30 -2.28
CA LYS A 212 5.12 -9.60 -2.82
C LYS A 212 4.03 -10.39 -3.56
N GLY A 213 2.79 -9.91 -3.53
CA GLY A 213 1.70 -10.52 -4.28
C GLY A 213 0.51 -9.57 -4.34
N ILE A 214 -0.30 -9.75 -5.37
CA ILE A 214 -1.58 -9.08 -5.57
C ILE A 214 -2.57 -10.09 -6.15
N GLU A 215 -3.83 -10.00 -5.74
CA GLU A 215 -4.93 -10.78 -6.29
C GLU A 215 -6.21 -9.93 -6.37
N PHE A 216 -7.15 -10.30 -7.25
CA PHE A 216 -8.39 -9.58 -7.51
C PHE A 216 -9.60 -10.47 -7.25
N GLY A 217 -10.65 -9.91 -6.64
CA GLY A 217 -11.89 -10.66 -6.33
C GLY A 217 -11.63 -11.88 -5.43
N ALA A 218 -12.01 -13.07 -5.89
CA ALA A 218 -11.71 -14.36 -5.25
C ALA A 218 -10.22 -14.71 -5.31
N GLY A 219 -9.48 -14.15 -6.26
CA GLY A 219 -8.02 -14.27 -6.32
C GLY A 219 -7.55 -15.71 -6.49
N PHE A 220 -6.61 -16.14 -5.64
CA PHE A 220 -6.12 -17.52 -5.70
C PHE A 220 -7.19 -18.57 -5.36
N ASP A 221 -8.32 -18.19 -4.74
CA ASP A 221 -9.39 -19.14 -4.42
C ASP A 221 -10.19 -19.62 -5.63
N PHE A 222 -10.05 -18.98 -6.80
CA PHE A 222 -10.62 -19.47 -8.05
C PHE A 222 -10.22 -20.92 -8.38
N VAL A 223 -9.05 -21.39 -7.93
CA VAL A 223 -8.59 -22.77 -8.15
C VAL A 223 -9.52 -23.82 -7.51
N ASN A 224 -10.33 -23.40 -6.53
CA ASN A 224 -11.27 -24.25 -5.81
C ASN A 224 -12.72 -24.13 -6.31
N MET A 225 -12.97 -23.30 -7.33
CA MET A 225 -14.32 -23.01 -7.83
C MET A 225 -14.61 -23.74 -9.14
N LYS A 226 -15.85 -24.20 -9.31
CA LYS A 226 -16.38 -24.58 -10.63
C LYS A 226 -16.75 -23.32 -11.42
N GLY A 227 -16.81 -23.42 -12.75
CA GLY A 227 -17.28 -22.32 -13.59
C GLY A 227 -18.65 -21.79 -13.19
N SER A 228 -19.59 -22.66 -12.78
CA SER A 228 -20.92 -22.27 -12.29
C SER A 228 -20.90 -21.51 -10.97
N GLU A 229 -19.82 -21.60 -10.20
CA GLU A 229 -19.65 -20.90 -8.92
C GLU A 229 -18.82 -19.61 -9.11
N ALA A 230 -17.89 -19.62 -10.06
CA ALA A 230 -17.00 -18.50 -10.37
C ALA A 230 -17.66 -17.42 -11.25
N ASN A 231 -18.62 -17.79 -12.09
CA ASN A 231 -19.30 -16.86 -12.98
C ASN A 231 -20.23 -15.94 -12.19
N ASP A 232 -19.97 -14.63 -12.27
CA ASP A 232 -20.84 -13.62 -11.68
C ASP A 232 -22.07 -13.39 -12.60
N GLU A 233 -23.20 -14.03 -12.27
CA GLU A 233 -24.43 -13.95 -13.05
C GLU A 233 -25.06 -12.55 -12.96
N TYR A 234 -25.60 -12.06 -14.09
CA TYR A 234 -26.12 -10.70 -14.21
C TYR A 234 -27.60 -10.58 -13.84
N PHE A 235 -27.98 -9.43 -13.31
CA PHE A 235 -29.36 -8.97 -13.20
C PHE A 235 -29.48 -7.47 -13.45
N ILE A 236 -30.71 -6.99 -13.58
CA ILE A 236 -31.03 -5.57 -13.77
C ILE A 236 -31.74 -5.06 -12.53
N GLU A 237 -31.25 -3.96 -11.97
CA GLU A 237 -31.87 -3.22 -10.86
C GLU A 237 -31.72 -1.72 -11.14
N ASP A 238 -32.82 -0.96 -11.08
CA ASP A 238 -32.86 0.48 -11.32
C ASP A 238 -32.15 0.91 -12.63
N GLU A 239 -32.45 0.20 -13.74
CA GLU A 239 -31.85 0.40 -15.07
C GLU A 239 -30.32 0.18 -15.14
N LYS A 240 -29.71 -0.37 -14.08
CA LYS A 240 -28.29 -0.70 -14.03
C LYS A 240 -28.10 -2.21 -14.04
N VAL A 241 -27.11 -2.67 -14.80
CA VAL A 241 -26.66 -4.07 -14.79
C VAL A 241 -25.78 -4.29 -13.56
N LYS A 242 -26.08 -5.32 -12.79
CA LYS A 242 -25.34 -5.77 -11.61
C LYS A 242 -25.11 -7.27 -11.68
N THR A 243 -24.36 -7.82 -10.73
CA THR A 243 -24.13 -9.26 -10.60
C THR A 243 -24.54 -9.81 -9.24
N TYR A 244 -25.02 -11.05 -9.20
CA TYR A 244 -25.45 -11.73 -7.97
C TYR A 244 -24.29 -12.10 -7.03
N SER A 245 -23.06 -12.13 -7.55
CA SER A 245 -21.81 -12.31 -6.84
C SER A 245 -20.75 -11.37 -7.42
N ASN A 246 -19.61 -11.20 -6.74
CA ASN A 246 -18.51 -10.37 -7.26
C ASN A 246 -17.17 -11.11 -7.13
N ASN A 247 -17.14 -12.37 -7.58
CA ASN A 247 -15.97 -13.24 -7.55
C ASN A 247 -14.84 -12.67 -8.40
N ASN A 248 -15.15 -11.98 -9.51
CA ASN A 248 -14.15 -11.34 -10.37
C ASN A 248 -13.72 -9.96 -9.84
N GLY A 249 -14.25 -9.51 -8.69
CA GLY A 249 -13.80 -8.31 -8.00
C GLY A 249 -13.93 -7.04 -8.82
N GLY A 250 -15.06 -6.88 -9.52
CA GLY A 250 -15.41 -5.68 -10.29
C GLY A 250 -14.79 -5.59 -11.67
N ILE A 251 -14.01 -6.60 -12.10
CA ILE A 251 -13.24 -6.55 -13.35
C ILE A 251 -13.54 -7.79 -14.18
N THR A 252 -13.80 -7.62 -15.47
CA THR A 252 -13.98 -8.74 -16.40
C THR A 252 -13.42 -8.37 -17.76
N GLY A 253 -12.59 -9.24 -18.33
CA GLY A 253 -11.91 -8.96 -19.61
C GLY A 253 -10.95 -7.77 -19.54
N GLY A 254 -10.47 -7.40 -18.35
CA GLY A 254 -9.57 -6.28 -18.18
C GLY A 254 -10.21 -4.90 -18.00
N ILE A 255 -11.54 -4.87 -17.84
CA ILE A 255 -12.37 -3.67 -17.80
C ILE A 255 -13.31 -3.75 -16.59
N SER A 256 -13.65 -2.61 -15.98
CA SER A 256 -14.67 -2.56 -14.94
C SER A 256 -16.02 -3.08 -15.43
N ASN A 257 -16.69 -3.89 -14.62
CA ASN A 257 -18.02 -4.43 -14.90
C ASN A 257 -19.16 -3.69 -14.15
N GLY A 258 -18.82 -2.62 -13.42
CA GLY A 258 -19.77 -1.79 -12.67
C GLY A 258 -19.98 -2.21 -11.21
N MET A 259 -19.46 -3.38 -10.80
CA MET A 259 -19.41 -3.80 -9.41
C MET A 259 -18.17 -3.19 -8.71
N PRO A 260 -18.12 -3.16 -7.37
CA PRO A 260 -16.94 -2.70 -6.65
C PRO A 260 -15.68 -3.43 -7.11
N VAL A 261 -14.63 -2.67 -7.43
CA VAL A 261 -13.32 -3.26 -7.72
C VAL A 261 -12.68 -3.64 -6.41
N ILE A 262 -12.30 -4.90 -6.23
CA ILE A 262 -11.71 -5.41 -4.98
C ILE A 262 -10.44 -6.16 -5.28
N PHE A 263 -9.37 -5.81 -4.57
CA PHE A 263 -8.08 -6.49 -4.68
C PHE A 263 -7.36 -6.54 -3.33
N ARG A 264 -6.47 -7.53 -3.20
CA ARG A 264 -5.67 -7.77 -2.00
C ARG A 264 -4.20 -7.72 -2.33
N VAL A 265 -3.41 -7.10 -1.46
CA VAL A 265 -1.96 -6.95 -1.61
C VAL A 265 -1.24 -7.53 -0.40
N VAL A 266 -0.28 -8.42 -0.67
CA VAL A 266 0.56 -9.06 0.34
C VAL A 266 1.77 -8.18 0.64
N ILE A 267 1.92 -7.80 1.91
CA ILE A 267 3.05 -7.04 2.43
C ILE A 267 3.94 -7.99 3.25
N LYS A 268 5.18 -8.17 2.82
CA LYS A 268 6.15 -9.00 3.56
C LYS A 268 6.55 -8.35 4.90
N PRO A 269 7.05 -9.14 5.88
CA PRO A 269 7.59 -8.59 7.13
C PRO A 269 8.71 -7.57 6.92
N THR A 270 8.86 -6.65 7.87
CA THR A 270 9.92 -5.63 7.87
C THR A 270 11.30 -6.29 7.96
N PRO A 271 12.20 -6.15 6.98
CA PRO A 271 13.45 -6.93 7.02
C PRO A 271 14.45 -6.52 8.10
N SER A 272 14.35 -5.30 8.64
CA SER A 272 15.21 -4.84 9.74
C SER A 272 14.64 -5.27 11.09
N ILE A 273 15.28 -6.27 11.70
CA ILE A 273 14.92 -6.88 12.98
C ILE A 273 16.13 -6.98 13.91
N SER A 274 15.87 -7.13 15.21
CA SER A 274 16.89 -7.23 16.26
C SER A 274 17.42 -8.66 16.41
N LYS A 275 16.69 -9.69 15.94
CA LYS A 275 17.21 -11.06 15.86
C LYS A 275 18.45 -11.12 14.96
N GLU A 276 19.41 -11.94 15.37
CA GLU A 276 20.65 -12.17 14.60
C GLU A 276 20.34 -12.86 13.27
N GLN A 277 20.97 -12.36 12.20
CA GLN A 277 20.81 -12.90 10.86
C GLN A 277 22.18 -13.08 10.21
N ARG A 278 22.35 -14.18 9.48
CA ARG A 278 23.53 -14.39 8.62
C ARG A 278 23.50 -13.43 7.44
N THR A 279 24.64 -12.86 7.11
CA THR A 279 24.83 -11.93 6.01
C THR A 279 26.27 -11.99 5.50
N ILE A 280 26.64 -11.08 4.61
CA ILE A 280 27.97 -10.91 4.08
C ILE A 280 28.43 -9.46 4.22
N ASN A 281 29.74 -9.30 4.33
CA ASN A 281 30.43 -8.05 4.08
C ASN A 281 30.94 -8.04 2.64
N ILE A 282 30.35 -7.20 1.79
CA ILE A 282 30.65 -7.20 0.35
C ILE A 282 32.05 -6.68 0.05
N LYS A 283 32.61 -5.83 0.91
CA LYS A 283 33.95 -5.26 0.73
C LYS A 283 35.03 -6.29 1.04
N ASN A 284 34.86 -7.04 2.13
CA ASN A 284 35.85 -8.02 2.59
C ASN A 284 35.61 -9.41 1.99
N MET A 285 34.47 -9.64 1.33
CA MET A 285 34.04 -10.94 0.81
C MET A 285 33.99 -12.03 1.91
N THR A 286 33.45 -11.67 3.08
CA THR A 286 33.34 -12.55 4.25
C THR A 286 31.90 -12.71 4.70
N GLU A 287 31.58 -13.84 5.33
CA GLU A 287 30.33 -14.02 6.07
C GLU A 287 30.37 -13.21 7.37
N GLU A 288 29.23 -12.64 7.75
CA GLU A 288 29.05 -11.90 9.00
C GLU A 288 27.69 -12.22 9.63
N VAL A 289 27.52 -11.85 10.90
CA VAL A 289 26.23 -11.87 11.60
C VAL A 289 25.81 -10.43 11.85
N LEU A 290 24.58 -10.11 11.50
CA LEU A 290 23.99 -8.79 11.67
C LEU A 290 22.77 -8.88 12.61
N SER A 291 22.74 -7.97 13.58
CA SER A 291 21.55 -7.61 14.35
C SER A 291 21.30 -6.12 14.20
N VAL A 292 20.11 -5.74 13.73
CA VAL A 292 19.77 -4.34 13.49
C VAL A 292 19.04 -3.80 14.72
N ASN A 293 19.83 -3.17 15.61
CA ASN A 293 19.30 -2.54 16.80
C ASN A 293 18.70 -1.16 16.49
N GLY A 294 17.49 -0.89 16.98
CA GLY A 294 16.85 0.41 16.80
C GLY A 294 15.33 0.33 16.76
N ARG A 295 14.70 1.47 16.43
CA ARG A 295 13.24 1.63 16.39
C ARG A 295 12.72 1.27 14.99
N HIS A 296 12.65 -0.01 14.68
CA HIS A 296 12.06 -0.50 13.43
C HIS A 296 10.57 -0.80 13.60
N ASP A 297 9.81 -0.69 12.51
CA ASP A 297 8.39 -1.06 12.50
C ASP A 297 8.26 -2.58 12.61
N PRO A 298 7.66 -3.15 13.67
CA PRO A 298 7.39 -4.59 13.74
C PRO A 298 6.37 -5.05 12.71
N CYS A 299 5.54 -4.13 12.19
CA CYS A 299 4.59 -4.37 11.11
C CYS A 299 4.37 -3.05 10.35
N ILE A 300 4.50 -3.08 9.03
CA ILE A 300 4.33 -1.90 8.16
C ILE A 300 2.95 -1.84 7.47
N VAL A 301 2.09 -2.86 7.68
CA VAL A 301 0.79 -3.01 7.00
C VAL A 301 -0.10 -1.78 7.20
N GLN A 302 -0.20 -1.26 8.43
CA GLN A 302 -1.00 -0.07 8.74
C GLN A 302 -0.60 1.16 7.93
N ARG A 303 0.69 1.30 7.59
CA ARG A 303 1.20 2.41 6.77
C ARG A 303 1.06 2.13 5.28
N ALA A 304 0.96 0.86 4.88
CA ALA A 304 0.77 0.45 3.50
C ALA A 304 -0.66 0.77 3.01
N LEU A 305 -1.68 0.75 3.88
CA LEU A 305 -3.08 1.04 3.55
C LEU A 305 -3.25 2.27 2.62
N VAL A 306 -2.83 3.44 3.09
CA VAL A 306 -2.95 4.69 2.32
C VAL A 306 -2.08 4.70 1.06
N VAL A 307 -0.99 3.93 1.03
CA VAL A 307 -0.15 3.79 -0.17
C VAL A 307 -0.86 2.93 -1.22
N ILE A 308 -1.55 1.86 -0.80
CA ILE A 308 -2.35 1.01 -1.69
C ILE A 308 -3.57 1.77 -2.22
N GLU A 309 -4.22 2.58 -1.39
CA GLU A 309 -5.27 3.49 -1.85
C GLU A 309 -4.75 4.51 -2.86
N ALA A 310 -3.54 5.05 -2.63
CA ALA A 310 -2.93 6.03 -3.52
C ALA A 310 -2.59 5.44 -4.89
N ILE A 311 -2.02 4.24 -4.96
CA ILE A 311 -1.75 3.58 -6.25
C ILE A 311 -3.03 3.20 -6.97
N ALA A 312 -4.09 2.83 -6.25
CA ALA A 312 -5.39 2.57 -6.85
C ALA A 312 -5.95 3.85 -7.48
N ALA A 313 -5.89 4.97 -6.76
CA ALA A 313 -6.36 6.25 -7.27
C ALA A 313 -5.60 6.71 -8.52
N ILE A 314 -4.27 6.56 -8.52
CA ILE A 314 -3.46 6.88 -9.70
C ILE A 314 -3.84 5.97 -10.88
N SER A 315 -3.99 4.66 -10.64
CA SER A 315 -4.37 3.69 -11.67
C SER A 315 -5.71 4.04 -12.31
N ILE A 316 -6.71 4.34 -11.49
CA ILE A 316 -8.06 4.67 -11.99
C ILE A 316 -8.06 6.00 -12.73
N LEU A 317 -7.37 7.01 -12.22
CA LEU A 317 -7.31 8.31 -12.88
C LEU A 317 -6.62 8.23 -14.26
N GLU A 318 -5.58 7.40 -14.39
CA GLU A 318 -4.91 7.14 -15.67
C GLU A 318 -5.85 6.51 -16.72
N LEU A 319 -6.77 5.64 -16.27
CA LEU A 319 -7.65 4.87 -17.15
C LEU A 319 -8.99 5.55 -17.45
N ILE A 320 -9.38 6.54 -16.66
CA ILE A 320 -10.58 7.35 -16.91
C ILE A 320 -10.26 8.45 -17.91
N LYS A 321 -10.99 8.46 -19.04
CA LYS A 321 -10.92 9.50 -20.07
C LYS A 321 -11.96 10.58 -19.85
#